data_AF-A0A914TS69-F1
#
_entry.id   AF-A0A914TS69-F1
#
_cell.length_a   1.000
_cell.length_b   1.000
_cell.length_c   1.000
_cell.angle_alpha   90.00
_cell.angle_beta   90.00
_cell.angle_gamma   90.00
#
_symmetry.space_group_name_H-M   'P 1'
#
loop_
_entity.id
_entity.type
_entity.pdbx_description
1 polymer ?
#
loop_
_entity_poly.entity_id
_entity_poly.type
_entity_poly.pdbx_seq_one_letter_code
_entity_poly.pdbx_strand_id
1 'polypeptide(L)'
;MTPLTEFLTQLEEKRGLRIALEPKKICCTDNEAFRLVCAAANGAKFTAGDLANFAGSWQHSANETHKFLEFAASQRAHKVADTISVNKARTVILHLAKPLADVNELIESNIKVFNDRKADLKNTATSMDEIKKKIKISKIAIEIKPLDYPKTVCASERCIETVKLPNTEQLQTVYRQICHDHCYLIGVDVEKVPEPNLINCAAMSGQNCQSCECLWSTHMHIRFDQIKSTLEVEDKNAVDMIEKNKSASSIKKQMLKDCEQQITSLKAEQQKIIQTSLRFGSFLQANAILPYNDAFEKYVEQSIREEENCIKVGGDPSKLKNLKKCLAEYKQEKCLISKAAKKKGANDGKAIDPAEIDACKAELFNLPHTGQTLRALFQASEDGIAKNNAHVTVKYKPPTQIKSILQSIFQKSGFKQ
;
A
#
# COMPACT_ATOMS: atom_id res chain seq x y z
N MET A 1 27.55 -4.04 -23.67
CA MET A 1 27.60 -4.43 -22.25
C MET A 1 26.57 -5.51 -22.01
N THR A 2 26.83 -6.51 -21.16
CA THR A 2 25.80 -7.49 -20.80
C THR A 2 24.73 -6.82 -19.92
N PRO A 3 23.47 -7.29 -19.93
CA PRO A 3 22.39 -6.71 -19.11
C PRO A 3 22.73 -6.61 -17.62
N LEU A 4 23.52 -7.56 -17.11
CA LEU A 4 23.99 -7.57 -15.72
C LEU A 4 24.97 -6.43 -15.44
N THR A 5 25.95 -6.19 -16.32
CA THR A 5 26.91 -5.09 -16.14
C THR A 5 26.19 -3.74 -16.16
N GLU A 6 25.25 -3.56 -17.08
CA GLU A 6 24.44 -2.34 -17.15
C GLU A 6 23.62 -2.12 -15.87
N PHE A 7 22.96 -3.16 -15.35
CA PHE A 7 22.23 -3.08 -14.09
C PHE A 7 23.14 -2.71 -12.90
N LEU A 8 24.33 -3.32 -12.81
CA LEU A 8 25.28 -3.05 -11.74
C LEU A 8 25.87 -1.64 -11.81
N THR A 9 26.17 -1.15 -13.01
CA THR A 9 26.59 0.25 -13.22
C THR A 9 25.49 1.21 -12.77
N GLN A 10 24.23 0.96 -13.16
CA GLN A 10 23.11 1.78 -12.69
C GLN A 10 22.93 1.72 -11.17
N LEU A 11 23.19 0.57 -10.54
CA LEU A 11 23.11 0.42 -9.09
C LEU A 11 24.21 1.25 -8.39
N GLU A 12 25.44 1.22 -8.92
CA GLU A 12 26.56 2.01 -8.41
C GLU A 12 26.31 3.52 -8.59
N GLU A 13 25.89 3.95 -9.78
CA GLU A 13 25.59 5.36 -10.08
C GLU A 13 24.43 5.91 -9.24
N LYS A 14 23.36 5.14 -9.08
CA LYS A 14 22.13 5.61 -8.41
C LYS A 14 22.19 5.47 -6.89
N ARG A 15 22.95 4.50 -6.37
CA ARG A 15 22.92 4.11 -4.95
C ARG A 15 24.29 4.10 -4.26
N GLY A 16 25.39 4.26 -4.99
CA GLY A 16 26.74 4.09 -4.44
C GLY A 16 27.04 2.67 -3.97
N LEU A 17 26.23 1.69 -4.40
CA LEU A 17 26.39 0.28 -4.04
C LEU A 17 27.14 -0.44 -5.15
N ARG A 18 28.42 -0.68 -4.92
CA ARG A 18 29.26 -1.45 -5.82
C ARG A 18 29.18 -2.94 -5.49
N ILE A 19 28.58 -3.72 -6.39
CA ILE A 19 28.64 -5.18 -6.34
C ILE A 19 29.72 -5.63 -7.33
N ALA A 20 30.85 -6.09 -6.82
CA ALA A 20 31.95 -6.56 -7.64
C ALA A 20 31.61 -7.90 -8.32
N LEU A 21 31.72 -7.95 -9.65
CA LEU A 21 31.65 -9.17 -10.45
C LEU A 21 32.96 -9.96 -10.33
N GLU A 22 33.12 -10.66 -9.20
CA GLU A 22 34.25 -11.57 -9.00
C GLU A 22 33.84 -12.99 -9.41
N PRO A 23 34.64 -13.74 -10.18
CA PRO A 23 34.30 -15.10 -10.61
C PRO A 23 33.94 -16.05 -9.46
N LYS A 24 34.50 -15.82 -8.27
CA LYS A 24 34.20 -16.59 -7.04
C LYS A 24 32.82 -16.29 -6.43
N LYS A 25 32.20 -15.16 -6.76
CA LYS A 25 30.89 -14.71 -6.26
C LYS A 25 29.76 -14.98 -7.27
N ILE A 26 30.09 -15.33 -8.50
CA ILE A 26 29.13 -15.67 -9.54
C ILE A 26 28.92 -17.18 -9.49
N CYS A 27 27.67 -17.59 -9.28
CA CYS A 27 27.26 -18.99 -9.29
C CYS A 27 26.15 -19.16 -10.33
N CYS A 28 26.36 -20.02 -11.32
CA CYS A 28 25.42 -20.23 -12.42
C CYS A 28 24.78 -21.61 -12.31
N THR A 29 23.50 -21.66 -11.96
CA THR A 29 22.74 -22.91 -11.90
C THR A 29 21.79 -23.01 -13.08
N ASP A 30 21.81 -24.16 -13.75
CA ASP A 30 20.90 -24.49 -14.83
C ASP A 30 19.72 -25.36 -14.32
N ASN A 31 18.54 -25.21 -14.93
CA ASN A 31 17.36 -26.01 -14.65
C ASN A 31 17.10 -27.13 -15.68
N GLU A 32 17.92 -27.24 -16.73
CA GLU A 32 17.70 -28.20 -17.82
C GLU A 32 17.64 -29.65 -17.35
N ALA A 33 18.50 -30.04 -16.41
CA ALA A 33 18.48 -31.39 -15.84
C ALA A 33 17.18 -31.67 -15.07
N PHE A 34 16.60 -30.69 -14.38
CA PHE A 34 15.28 -30.83 -13.74
C PHE A 34 14.17 -30.98 -14.79
N ARG A 35 14.23 -30.20 -15.87
CA ARG A 35 13.29 -30.32 -17.00
C ARG A 35 13.35 -31.70 -17.65
N LEU A 36 14.54 -32.26 -17.82
CA LEU A 36 14.72 -33.62 -18.34
C LEU A 36 14.07 -34.66 -17.42
N VAL A 37 14.30 -34.58 -16.09
CA VAL A 37 13.68 -35.51 -15.14
C VAL A 37 12.15 -35.44 -15.24
N CYS A 38 11.58 -34.23 -15.33
CA CYS A 38 10.15 -34.06 -15.52
C CYS A 38 9.65 -34.65 -16.85
N ALA A 39 10.36 -34.40 -17.96
CA ALA A 39 9.97 -34.91 -19.26
C ALA A 39 10.07 -36.45 -19.34
N ALA A 40 11.13 -37.04 -18.79
CA ALA A 40 11.30 -38.49 -18.68
C ALA A 40 10.20 -39.14 -17.83
N ALA A 41 9.82 -38.49 -16.72
CA ALA A 41 8.70 -38.93 -15.87
C ALA A 41 7.35 -38.91 -16.61
N ASN A 42 7.20 -38.06 -17.61
CA ASN A 42 6.02 -37.98 -18.47
C ASN A 42 6.14 -38.83 -19.75
N GLY A 43 7.10 -39.76 -19.81
CA GLY A 43 7.22 -40.74 -20.89
C GLY A 43 8.03 -40.28 -22.11
N ALA A 44 8.68 -39.11 -22.06
CA ALA A 44 9.60 -38.70 -23.11
C ALA A 44 10.85 -39.61 -23.13
N LYS A 45 11.30 -39.97 -24.34
CA LYS A 45 12.49 -40.80 -24.55
C LYS A 45 13.65 -39.91 -24.98
N PHE A 46 14.82 -40.17 -24.40
CA PHE A 46 16.05 -39.43 -24.67
C PHE A 46 17.12 -40.37 -25.19
N THR A 47 17.99 -39.87 -26.07
CA THR A 47 19.13 -40.64 -26.53
C THR A 47 20.21 -40.70 -25.45
N ALA A 48 21.19 -41.60 -25.60
CA ALA A 48 22.34 -41.66 -24.69
C ALA A 48 23.18 -40.36 -24.74
N GLY A 49 23.27 -39.71 -25.91
CA GLY A 49 23.95 -38.43 -26.08
C GLY A 49 23.25 -37.29 -25.34
N ASP A 50 21.92 -37.24 -25.40
CA ASP A 50 21.12 -36.27 -24.64
C ASP A 50 21.37 -36.44 -23.14
N LEU A 51 21.23 -37.67 -22.62
CA LEU A 51 21.43 -37.98 -21.21
C LEU A 51 22.83 -37.60 -20.71
N ALA A 52 23.86 -37.82 -21.53
CA ALA A 52 25.23 -37.44 -21.20
C ALA A 52 25.41 -35.90 -21.12
N ASN A 53 24.84 -35.15 -22.07
CA ASN A 53 24.85 -33.69 -22.03
C ASN A 53 24.15 -33.15 -20.78
N PHE A 54 22.94 -33.64 -20.48
CA PHE A 54 22.19 -33.21 -19.29
C PHE A 54 22.85 -33.62 -17.97
N ALA A 55 23.56 -34.75 -17.93
CA ALA A 55 24.38 -35.15 -16.79
C ALA A 55 25.55 -34.18 -16.55
N GLY A 56 26.19 -33.71 -17.63
CA GLY A 56 27.21 -32.65 -17.56
C GLY A 56 26.66 -31.34 -17.01
N SER A 57 25.51 -30.88 -17.51
CA SER A 57 24.83 -29.67 -17.02
C SER A 57 24.39 -29.79 -15.55
N TRP A 58 23.91 -30.97 -15.14
CA TRP A 58 23.60 -31.26 -13.73
C TRP A 58 24.84 -31.14 -12.86
N GLN A 59 25.96 -31.76 -13.27
CA GLN A 59 27.19 -31.72 -12.50
C GLN A 59 27.72 -30.30 -12.32
N HIS A 60 27.69 -29.52 -13.40
CA HIS A 60 28.07 -28.12 -13.35
C HIS A 60 27.20 -27.34 -12.35
N SER A 61 25.87 -27.50 -12.43
CA SER A 61 24.92 -26.82 -11.53
C SER A 61 25.08 -27.25 -10.06
N ALA A 62 25.35 -28.54 -9.82
CA ALA A 62 25.62 -29.06 -8.47
C ALA A 62 26.91 -28.47 -7.89
N ASN A 63 27.98 -28.41 -8.69
CA ASN A 63 29.26 -27.80 -8.29
C ASN A 63 29.10 -26.29 -8.02
N GLU A 64 28.40 -25.56 -8.88
CA GLU A 64 28.13 -24.13 -8.69
C GLU A 64 27.24 -23.87 -7.46
N THR A 65 26.29 -24.76 -7.16
CA THR A 65 25.48 -24.70 -5.92
C THR A 65 26.35 -24.96 -4.69
N HIS A 66 27.27 -25.93 -4.76
CA HIS A 66 28.20 -26.22 -3.67
C HIS A 66 29.10 -25.01 -3.39
N LYS A 67 29.69 -24.43 -4.43
CA LYS A 67 30.47 -23.19 -4.38
C LYS A 67 29.67 -22.04 -3.76
N PHE A 68 28.39 -21.90 -4.10
CA PHE A 68 27.49 -20.91 -3.49
C PHE A 68 27.32 -21.15 -1.98
N LEU A 69 27.08 -22.40 -1.57
CA LEU A 69 26.89 -22.77 -0.15
C LEU A 69 28.18 -22.57 0.66
N GLU A 70 29.34 -22.93 0.11
CA GLU A 70 30.65 -22.67 0.73
C GLU A 70 30.90 -21.17 0.87
N PHE A 71 30.62 -20.39 -0.18
CA PHE A 71 30.71 -18.94 -0.12
C PHE A 71 29.80 -18.38 0.97
N ALA A 72 28.54 -18.80 1.03
CA ALA A 72 27.58 -18.36 2.04
C ALA A 72 28.03 -18.74 3.46
N ALA A 73 28.56 -19.95 3.65
CA ALA A 73 29.10 -20.41 4.93
C ALA A 73 30.36 -19.63 5.35
N SER A 74 31.16 -19.16 4.39
CA SER A 74 32.35 -18.34 4.66
C SER A 74 32.03 -16.88 5.03
N GLN A 75 30.79 -16.41 4.78
CA GLN A 75 30.41 -15.05 5.13
C GLN A 75 30.20 -14.91 6.63
N ARG A 76 30.57 -13.73 7.17
CA ARG A 76 30.26 -13.39 8.55
C ARG A 76 28.74 -13.43 8.75
N ALA A 77 28.28 -14.24 9.69
CA ALA A 77 26.88 -14.27 10.07
C ALA A 77 26.42 -12.85 10.45
N HIS A 78 25.43 -12.34 9.71
CA HIS A 78 24.72 -11.13 10.10
C HIS A 78 23.59 -11.52 11.06
N LYS A 79 23.12 -10.57 11.86
CA LYS A 79 21.96 -10.80 12.72
C LYS A 79 20.73 -10.91 11.83
N VAL A 80 20.26 -12.13 11.60
CA VAL A 80 19.06 -12.41 10.79
C VAL A 80 17.84 -11.61 11.30
N ALA A 81 17.79 -11.34 12.61
CA ALA A 81 16.80 -10.47 13.23
C ALA A 81 16.71 -9.09 12.57
N ASP A 82 17.84 -8.49 12.17
CA ASP A 82 17.88 -7.15 11.56
C ASP A 82 17.23 -7.17 10.16
N THR A 83 17.51 -8.20 9.36
CA THR A 83 16.90 -8.40 8.03
C THR A 83 15.41 -8.67 8.12
N ILE A 84 14.99 -9.51 9.08
CA ILE A 84 13.56 -9.75 9.37
C ILE A 84 12.89 -8.43 9.77
N SER A 85 13.54 -7.63 10.60
CA SER A 85 13.02 -6.36 11.09
C SER A 85 12.82 -5.34 9.96
N VAL A 86 13.79 -5.21 9.05
CA VAL A 86 13.67 -4.35 7.86
C VAL A 86 12.54 -4.80 6.94
N ASN A 87 12.41 -6.10 6.70
CA ASN A 87 11.31 -6.63 5.89
C ASN A 87 9.95 -6.40 6.55
N LYS A 88 9.84 -6.62 7.86
CA LYS A 88 8.61 -6.35 8.62
C LYS A 88 8.22 -4.88 8.56
N ALA A 89 9.18 -3.98 8.81
CA ALA A 89 8.99 -2.55 8.69
C ALA A 89 8.52 -2.15 7.27
N ARG A 90 9.14 -2.73 6.23
CA ARG A 90 8.73 -2.51 4.85
C ARG A 90 7.29 -2.94 4.59
N THR A 91 6.89 -4.13 5.05
CA THR A 91 5.51 -4.61 4.91
C THR A 91 4.53 -3.65 5.58
N VAL A 92 4.80 -3.24 6.82
CA VAL A 92 3.97 -2.29 7.56
C VAL A 92 3.81 -0.97 6.80
N ILE A 93 4.90 -0.41 6.27
CA ILE A 93 4.86 0.86 5.51
C ILE A 93 3.99 0.72 4.25
N LEU A 94 4.15 -0.39 3.52
CA LEU A 94 3.37 -0.62 2.29
C LEU A 94 1.88 -0.77 2.59
N HIS A 95 1.53 -1.49 3.66
CA HIS A 95 0.14 -1.67 4.08
C HIS A 95 -0.47 -0.40 4.69
N LEU A 96 0.33 0.50 5.27
CA LEU A 96 -0.14 1.81 5.75
C LEU A 96 -0.36 2.83 4.63
N ALA A 97 0.24 2.66 3.45
CA ALA A 97 0.24 3.69 2.41
C ALA A 97 -1.17 4.12 1.95
N LYS A 98 -2.06 3.14 1.70
CA LYS A 98 -3.46 3.41 1.33
C LYS A 98 -4.26 3.98 2.50
N PRO A 99 -4.28 3.35 3.70
CA PRO A 99 -4.92 3.93 4.87
C PRO A 99 -4.50 5.37 5.17
N LEU A 100 -3.21 5.71 5.03
CA LEU A 100 -2.71 7.07 5.22
C LEU A 100 -3.27 8.07 4.20
N ALA A 101 -3.40 7.66 2.94
CA ALA A 101 -4.02 8.49 1.91
C ALA A 101 -5.53 8.67 2.15
N ASP A 102 -6.23 7.61 2.56
CA ASP A 102 -7.68 7.64 2.84
C ASP A 102 -7.99 8.55 4.03
N VAL A 103 -7.21 8.49 5.12
CA VAL A 103 -7.40 9.40 6.26
C VAL A 103 -6.97 10.83 5.91
N ASN A 104 -5.98 11.03 5.04
CA ASN A 104 -5.64 12.35 4.54
C ASN A 104 -6.81 12.97 3.75
N GLU A 105 -7.49 12.17 2.91
CA GLU A 105 -8.69 12.60 2.22
C GLU A 105 -9.85 12.88 3.19
N LEU A 106 -10.02 12.05 4.22
CA LEU A 106 -11.02 12.24 5.28
C LEU A 106 -10.82 13.55 6.06
N ILE A 107 -9.56 13.90 6.35
CA ILE A 107 -9.20 15.17 6.99
C ILE A 107 -9.64 16.33 6.11
N GLU A 108 -9.33 16.30 4.81
CA GLU A 108 -9.72 17.37 3.89
C GLU A 108 -11.24 17.53 3.77
N SER A 109 -11.98 16.41 3.69
CA SER A 109 -13.43 16.43 3.71
C SER A 109 -13.99 17.06 4.99
N ASN A 110 -13.44 16.71 6.16
CA ASN A 110 -13.86 17.31 7.43
C ASN A 110 -13.48 18.79 7.57
N ILE A 111 -12.28 19.19 7.11
CA ILE A 111 -11.88 20.60 7.06
C ILE A 111 -12.88 21.40 6.24
N LYS A 112 -13.33 20.86 5.09
CA LYS A 112 -14.36 21.52 4.29
C LYS A 112 -15.69 21.62 5.04
N VAL A 113 -16.17 20.54 5.65
CA VAL A 113 -17.42 20.58 6.46
C VAL A 113 -17.37 21.66 7.54
N PHE A 114 -16.24 21.81 8.24
CA PHE A 114 -16.08 22.86 9.25
C PHE A 114 -15.98 24.28 8.65
N ASN A 115 -15.38 24.45 7.47
CA ASN A 115 -15.37 25.74 6.78
C ASN A 115 -16.76 26.13 6.30
N ASP A 116 -17.53 25.19 5.75
CA ASP A 116 -18.91 25.39 5.29
C ASP A 116 -19.79 25.78 6.49
N ARG A 117 -19.67 25.05 7.61
CA ARG A 117 -20.34 25.39 8.88
C ARG A 117 -19.95 26.78 9.37
N LYS A 118 -18.67 27.14 9.30
CA LYS A 118 -18.19 28.47 9.73
C LYS A 118 -18.79 29.58 8.87
N ALA A 119 -18.91 29.38 7.56
CA ALA A 119 -19.56 30.33 6.66
C ALA A 119 -21.06 30.47 6.95
N ASP A 120 -21.76 29.34 7.12
CA ASP A 120 -23.18 29.30 7.49
C ASP A 120 -23.45 30.01 8.83
N LEU A 121 -22.64 29.72 9.86
CA LEU A 121 -22.74 30.38 11.16
C LEU A 121 -22.54 31.90 11.05
N LYS A 122 -21.57 32.37 10.24
CA LYS A 122 -21.36 33.81 10.03
C LYS A 122 -22.60 34.49 9.45
N ASN A 123 -23.25 33.85 8.47
CA ASN A 123 -24.43 34.36 7.77
C ASN A 123 -25.74 34.19 8.55
N THR A 124 -25.77 33.30 9.54
CA THR A 124 -26.94 33.05 10.39
C THR A 124 -27.26 34.27 11.27
N ALA A 125 -28.53 34.65 11.39
CA ALA A 125 -28.97 35.75 12.25
C ALA A 125 -28.59 35.50 13.73
N THR A 126 -28.26 36.56 14.46
CA THR A 126 -27.85 36.44 15.87
C THR A 126 -29.07 36.39 16.79
N SER A 127 -29.87 35.33 16.67
CA SER A 127 -31.01 35.03 17.55
C SER A 127 -30.84 33.66 18.21
N MET A 128 -31.43 33.47 19.38
CA MET A 128 -31.34 32.20 20.10
C MET A 128 -31.99 31.05 19.33
N ASP A 129 -33.10 31.31 18.64
CA ASP A 129 -33.82 30.28 17.88
C ASP A 129 -33.00 29.76 16.71
N GLU A 130 -32.34 30.66 15.96
CA GLU A 130 -31.47 30.26 14.85
C GLU A 130 -30.22 29.53 15.34
N ILE A 131 -29.63 29.93 16.47
CA ILE A 131 -28.47 29.24 17.05
C ILE A 131 -28.83 27.82 17.49
N LYS A 132 -29.98 27.63 18.13
CA LYS A 132 -30.45 26.29 18.54
C LYS A 132 -30.61 25.35 17.35
N LYS A 133 -31.08 25.86 16.21
CA LYS A 133 -31.19 25.07 14.95
C LYS A 133 -29.82 24.62 14.42
N LYS A 134 -28.74 25.31 14.76
CA LYS A 134 -27.37 25.04 14.28
C LYS A 134 -26.49 24.32 15.32
N ILE A 135 -27.06 23.85 16.43
CA ILE A 135 -26.30 23.25 17.52
C ILE A 135 -25.60 21.94 17.13
N LYS A 136 -26.17 21.22 16.18
CA LYS A 136 -25.59 19.98 15.65
C LYS A 136 -24.41 20.27 14.74
N ILE A 137 -23.34 19.51 14.91
CA ILE A 137 -22.12 19.50 14.10
C ILE A 137 -22.14 18.24 13.23
N SER A 138 -22.00 18.42 11.93
CA SER A 138 -21.75 17.32 10.99
C SER A 138 -20.26 16.95 10.99
N LYS A 139 -19.95 15.66 11.06
CA LYS A 139 -18.60 15.10 10.86
C LYS A 139 -18.69 13.94 9.88
N ILE A 140 -17.66 13.78 9.05
CA ILE A 140 -17.57 12.63 8.15
C ILE A 140 -16.70 11.57 8.81
N ALA A 141 -17.18 10.33 8.80
CA ALA A 141 -16.48 9.14 9.28
C ALA A 141 -16.45 8.07 8.18
N ILE A 142 -15.46 7.17 8.27
CA ILE A 142 -15.37 5.98 7.41
C ILE A 142 -15.81 4.78 8.25
N GLU A 143 -16.84 4.08 7.76
CA GLU A 143 -17.29 2.79 8.25
C GLU A 143 -16.69 1.69 7.37
N ILE A 144 -16.15 0.65 7.98
CA ILE A 144 -15.60 -0.51 7.27
C ILE A 144 -16.62 -1.65 7.37
N LYS A 145 -17.13 -2.10 6.22
CA LYS A 145 -18.03 -3.25 6.15
C LYS A 145 -17.33 -4.44 5.53
N PRO A 146 -16.98 -5.48 6.30
CA PRO A 146 -16.42 -6.71 5.74
C PRO A 146 -17.37 -7.30 4.70
N LEU A 147 -16.80 -7.78 3.59
CA LEU A 147 -17.54 -8.53 2.59
C LEU A 147 -17.53 -10.02 2.96
N ASP A 148 -18.65 -10.71 2.70
CA ASP A 148 -18.73 -12.17 2.82
C ASP A 148 -17.74 -12.86 1.88
N TYR A 149 -17.59 -12.29 0.68
CA TYR A 149 -16.75 -12.83 -0.39
C TYR A 149 -15.89 -11.74 -1.03
N PRO A 150 -14.64 -12.06 -1.43
CA PRO A 150 -13.76 -11.13 -2.09
C PRO A 150 -14.30 -10.76 -3.48
N LYS A 151 -14.03 -9.55 -3.94
CA LYS A 151 -14.47 -9.07 -5.26
C LYS A 151 -13.34 -8.33 -5.96
N THR A 152 -13.32 -8.36 -7.29
CA THR A 152 -12.53 -7.43 -8.10
C THR A 152 -13.45 -6.35 -8.63
N VAL A 153 -13.16 -5.10 -8.29
CA VAL A 153 -13.89 -3.92 -8.75
C VAL A 153 -13.01 -3.06 -9.66
N CYS A 154 -13.61 -2.15 -10.41
CA CYS A 154 -12.89 -1.22 -11.26
C CYS A 154 -12.93 0.21 -10.71
N ALA A 155 -11.75 0.83 -10.57
CA ALA A 155 -11.56 2.21 -10.14
C ALA A 155 -11.40 3.19 -11.32
N SER A 156 -11.71 2.77 -12.54
CA SER A 156 -11.72 3.65 -13.71
C SER A 156 -12.88 4.65 -13.64
N GLU A 157 -12.69 5.87 -14.15
CA GLU A 157 -13.68 6.94 -14.18
C GLU A 157 -15.05 6.49 -14.74
N ARG A 158 -15.08 5.64 -15.77
CA ARG A 158 -16.33 5.14 -16.36
C ARG A 158 -17.04 4.04 -15.54
N CYS A 159 -16.36 3.49 -14.54
CA CYS A 159 -16.80 2.34 -13.75
C CYS A 159 -17.16 2.70 -12.31
N ILE A 160 -16.92 3.95 -11.93
CA ILE A 160 -17.26 4.49 -10.62
C ILE A 160 -18.52 5.35 -10.69
N GLU A 161 -19.15 5.52 -9.55
CA GLU A 161 -20.26 6.44 -9.34
C GLU A 161 -19.91 7.40 -8.19
N THR A 162 -20.47 8.60 -8.22
CA THR A 162 -20.26 9.59 -7.18
C THR A 162 -21.58 9.84 -6.46
N VAL A 163 -21.59 9.63 -5.14
CA VAL A 163 -22.79 9.75 -4.30
C VAL A 163 -22.61 10.88 -3.30
N LYS A 164 -23.63 11.74 -3.14
CA LYS A 164 -23.63 12.82 -2.15
C LYS A 164 -23.87 12.28 -0.74
N LEU A 165 -23.03 12.69 0.20
CA LEU A 165 -23.17 12.32 1.60
C LEU A 165 -24.33 13.10 2.25
N PRO A 166 -25.16 12.46 3.08
CA PRO A 166 -26.26 13.13 3.77
C PRO A 166 -25.77 14.35 4.56
N ASN A 167 -26.56 15.44 4.58
CA ASN A 167 -26.31 16.65 5.39
C ASN A 167 -24.96 17.34 5.13
N THR A 168 -24.31 17.10 3.98
CA THR A 168 -23.07 17.77 3.58
C THR A 168 -23.04 17.98 2.07
N GLU A 169 -22.18 18.89 1.61
CA GLU A 169 -21.83 19.05 0.18
C GLU A 169 -20.64 18.17 -0.22
N GLN A 170 -20.37 17.09 0.52
CA GLN A 170 -19.29 16.15 0.24
C GLN A 170 -19.79 14.99 -0.60
N LEU A 171 -18.91 14.55 -1.50
CA LEU A 171 -19.16 13.46 -2.43
C LEU A 171 -18.26 12.27 -2.06
N GLN A 172 -18.79 11.06 -2.24
CA GLN A 172 -18.06 9.80 -2.09
C GLN A 172 -18.00 9.08 -3.44
N THR A 173 -16.82 8.59 -3.80
CA THR A 173 -16.64 7.63 -4.91
C THR A 173 -17.08 6.23 -4.47
N VAL A 174 -17.93 5.61 -5.27
CA VAL A 174 -18.42 4.24 -5.11
C VAL A 174 -17.98 3.42 -6.32
N TYR A 175 -17.32 2.29 -6.07
CA TYR A 175 -16.86 1.37 -7.12
C TYR A 175 -18.03 0.50 -7.60
N ARG A 176 -18.93 1.08 -8.40
CA ARG A 176 -20.16 0.45 -8.88
C ARG A 176 -19.89 -0.82 -9.69
N GLN A 177 -18.88 -0.80 -10.56
CA GLN A 177 -18.58 -1.93 -11.42
C GLN A 177 -17.86 -3.05 -10.65
N ILE A 178 -18.59 -4.14 -10.39
CA ILE A 178 -18.02 -5.41 -9.97
C ILE A 178 -17.59 -6.15 -11.24
N CYS A 179 -16.29 -6.34 -11.44
CA CYS A 179 -15.74 -7.02 -12.62
C CYS A 179 -15.65 -8.53 -12.42
N HIS A 180 -15.35 -8.98 -11.20
CA HIS A 180 -15.34 -10.39 -10.82
C HIS A 180 -15.89 -10.51 -9.41
N ASP A 181 -17.07 -11.07 -9.27
CA ASP A 181 -17.62 -11.41 -7.97
C ASP A 181 -16.99 -12.71 -7.46
N HIS A 182 -16.84 -12.87 -6.13
CA HIS A 182 -16.19 -14.04 -5.53
C HIS A 182 -14.76 -14.33 -6.07
N CYS A 183 -13.94 -13.30 -6.25
CA CYS A 183 -12.58 -13.44 -6.76
C CYS A 183 -11.62 -13.99 -5.69
N TYR A 184 -11.34 -15.30 -5.68
CA TYR A 184 -10.41 -15.93 -4.72
C TYR A 184 -8.95 -15.94 -5.20
N LEU A 185 -8.56 -14.95 -6.00
CA LEU A 185 -7.18 -14.86 -6.50
C LEU A 185 -6.21 -14.74 -5.32
N ILE A 186 -5.13 -15.51 -5.37
CA ILE A 186 -4.09 -15.54 -4.33
C ILE A 186 -2.92 -14.62 -4.67
N GLY A 187 -2.17 -14.19 -3.66
CA GLY A 187 -1.02 -13.30 -3.84
C GLY A 187 -1.39 -11.89 -4.30
N VAL A 188 -2.64 -11.46 -4.10
CA VAL A 188 -3.11 -10.09 -4.34
C VAL A 188 -3.31 -9.36 -3.02
N ASP A 189 -2.77 -8.15 -2.94
CA ASP A 189 -3.03 -7.24 -1.82
C ASP A 189 -4.44 -6.66 -1.94
N VAL A 190 -5.08 -6.43 -0.79
CA VAL A 190 -6.43 -5.85 -0.73
C VAL A 190 -6.34 -4.32 -0.83
N GLU A 191 -7.28 -3.71 -1.54
CA GLU A 191 -7.41 -2.26 -1.73
C GLU A 191 -6.25 -1.56 -2.44
N LYS A 192 -5.54 -2.31 -3.29
CA LYS A 192 -4.39 -1.81 -4.04
C LYS A 192 -4.69 -1.59 -5.52
N VAL A 193 -4.30 -0.41 -6.00
CA VAL A 193 -4.38 0.00 -7.40
C VAL A 193 -3.11 0.78 -7.76
N PRO A 194 -2.30 0.34 -8.73
CA PRO A 194 -2.39 -0.92 -9.47
C PRO A 194 -1.91 -2.12 -8.63
N GLU A 195 -2.56 -3.27 -8.78
CA GLU A 195 -2.07 -4.57 -8.29
C GLU A 195 -1.72 -5.49 -9.47
N PRO A 196 -0.43 -5.67 -9.82
CA PRO A 196 0.02 -6.46 -10.97
C PRO A 196 -0.54 -7.88 -11.04
N ASN A 197 -0.71 -8.54 -9.89
CA ASN A 197 -1.20 -9.90 -9.87
C ASN A 197 -2.66 -10.03 -10.32
N LEU A 198 -3.43 -8.92 -10.35
CA LEU A 198 -4.78 -8.90 -10.91
C LEU A 198 -4.85 -9.23 -12.39
N ILE A 199 -3.75 -9.18 -13.15
CA ILE A 199 -3.72 -9.68 -14.53
C ILE A 199 -4.13 -11.15 -14.63
N ASN A 200 -3.98 -11.92 -13.54
CA ASN A 200 -4.36 -13.32 -13.44
C ASN A 200 -5.81 -13.52 -12.95
N CYS A 201 -6.58 -12.45 -12.73
CA CYS A 201 -7.99 -12.54 -12.37
C CYS A 201 -8.79 -13.11 -13.56
N ALA A 202 -9.77 -13.96 -13.30
CA ALA A 202 -10.60 -14.60 -14.33
C ALA A 202 -11.35 -13.60 -15.22
N ALA A 203 -11.60 -12.38 -14.71
CA ALA A 203 -12.21 -11.31 -15.51
C ALA A 203 -11.21 -10.56 -16.42
N MET A 204 -9.91 -10.90 -16.39
CA MET A 204 -8.90 -10.28 -17.25
C MET A 204 -8.61 -11.15 -18.47
N SER A 205 -8.56 -10.51 -19.63
CA SER A 205 -8.12 -11.10 -20.89
C SER A 205 -6.94 -10.29 -21.43
N GLY A 206 -5.72 -10.72 -21.10
CA GLY A 206 -4.51 -9.95 -21.40
C GLY A 206 -4.45 -8.67 -20.59
N GLN A 207 -4.41 -7.51 -21.25
CA GLN A 207 -4.33 -6.22 -20.55
C GLN A 207 -5.68 -5.66 -20.09
N ASN A 208 -6.78 -6.12 -20.67
CA ASN A 208 -8.10 -5.54 -20.49
C ASN A 208 -9.03 -6.48 -19.73
N CYS A 209 -9.94 -5.90 -18.95
CA CYS A 209 -11.02 -6.62 -18.32
C CYS A 209 -12.13 -6.95 -19.32
N GLN A 210 -12.65 -8.17 -19.28
CA GLN A 210 -13.77 -8.59 -20.15
C GLN A 210 -15.11 -8.00 -19.70
N SER A 211 -15.23 -7.61 -18.44
CA SER A 211 -16.49 -7.09 -17.87
C SER A 211 -16.68 -5.60 -18.11
N CYS A 212 -15.60 -4.81 -18.16
CA CYS A 212 -15.67 -3.35 -18.27
C CYS A 212 -14.69 -2.74 -19.28
N GLU A 213 -13.92 -3.57 -19.98
CA GLU A 213 -12.91 -3.19 -20.99
C GLU A 213 -11.75 -2.33 -20.47
N CYS A 214 -11.67 -2.07 -19.15
CA CYS A 214 -10.63 -1.22 -18.58
C CYS A 214 -9.33 -2.01 -18.41
N LEU A 215 -8.19 -1.29 -18.34
CA LEU A 215 -6.90 -1.91 -18.06
C LEU A 215 -6.89 -2.58 -16.68
N TRP A 216 -6.24 -3.73 -16.55
CA TRP A 216 -6.06 -4.44 -15.26
C TRP A 216 -5.48 -3.51 -14.18
N SER A 217 -4.64 -2.54 -14.57
CA SER A 217 -3.98 -1.58 -13.67
C SER A 217 -4.93 -0.59 -13.00
N THR A 218 -6.19 -0.53 -13.43
CA THR A 218 -7.26 0.29 -12.83
C THR A 218 -8.20 -0.53 -11.94
N HIS A 219 -7.93 -1.83 -11.76
CA HIS A 219 -8.75 -2.71 -10.94
C HIS A 219 -8.19 -2.85 -9.53
N MET A 220 -9.09 -3.17 -8.61
CA MET A 220 -8.81 -3.33 -7.20
C MET A 220 -9.42 -4.63 -6.70
N HIS A 221 -8.67 -5.38 -5.89
CA HIS A 221 -9.20 -6.51 -5.15
C HIS A 221 -9.69 -6.02 -3.78
N ILE A 222 -10.94 -6.28 -3.41
CA ILE A 222 -11.55 -5.81 -2.17
C ILE A 222 -12.14 -6.96 -1.34
N ARG A 223 -12.08 -6.81 -0.02
CA ARG A 223 -12.69 -7.71 0.98
C ARG A 223 -13.52 -6.99 2.04
N PHE A 224 -13.60 -5.68 1.92
CA PHE A 224 -14.44 -4.83 2.73
C PHE A 224 -14.81 -3.61 1.88
N ASP A 225 -15.95 -3.01 2.18
CA ASP A 225 -16.33 -1.72 1.64
C ASP A 225 -15.92 -0.61 2.62
N GLN A 226 -15.36 0.48 2.08
CA GLN A 226 -15.22 1.74 2.80
C GLN A 226 -16.43 2.63 2.53
N ILE A 227 -17.26 2.86 3.55
CA ILE A 227 -18.48 3.67 3.43
C ILE A 227 -18.27 4.97 4.20
N LYS A 228 -18.35 6.11 3.52
CA LYS A 228 -18.33 7.42 4.18
C LYS A 228 -19.74 7.70 4.68
N SER A 229 -19.84 8.16 5.93
CA SER A 229 -21.11 8.50 6.58
C SER A 229 -20.99 9.84 7.28
N THR A 230 -22.11 10.55 7.37
CA THR A 230 -22.19 11.79 8.15
C THR A 230 -22.72 11.48 9.55
N LEU A 231 -21.90 11.76 10.56
CA LEU A 231 -22.26 11.70 11.96
C LEU A 231 -22.67 13.09 12.43
N GLU A 232 -23.89 13.22 12.98
CA GLU A 232 -24.32 14.42 13.68
C GLU A 232 -24.02 14.31 15.16
N VAL A 233 -23.27 15.26 15.70
CA VAL A 233 -22.96 15.35 17.14
C VAL A 233 -23.31 16.73 17.66
N GLU A 234 -23.75 16.83 18.91
CA GLU A 234 -24.04 18.13 19.51
C GLU A 234 -22.76 18.90 19.83
N ASP A 235 -22.78 20.21 19.56
CA ASP A 235 -21.76 21.14 20.03
C ASP A 235 -21.89 21.32 21.55
N LYS A 236 -21.17 20.46 22.30
CA LYS A 236 -21.22 20.44 23.77
C LYS A 236 -20.95 21.82 24.39
N ASN A 237 -20.00 22.58 23.84
CA ASN A 237 -19.70 23.92 24.34
C ASN A 237 -20.89 24.87 24.13
N ALA A 238 -21.56 24.78 22.97
CA ALA A 238 -22.75 25.58 22.71
C ALA A 238 -23.93 25.15 23.60
N VAL A 239 -24.15 23.84 23.81
CA VAL A 239 -25.16 23.29 24.72
C VAL A 239 -24.95 23.83 26.14
N ASP A 240 -23.76 23.68 26.69
CA ASP A 240 -23.41 24.17 28.03
C ASP A 240 -23.64 25.69 28.17
N MET A 241 -23.34 26.47 27.13
CA MET A 241 -23.54 27.92 27.14
C MET A 241 -25.02 28.31 27.06
N ILE A 242 -25.84 27.53 26.35
CA ILE A 242 -27.29 27.70 26.31
C ILE A 242 -27.89 27.42 27.69
N GLU A 243 -27.47 26.34 28.34
CA GLU A 243 -27.91 26.00 29.71
C GLU A 243 -27.52 27.07 30.72
N LYS A 244 -26.35 27.70 30.53
CA LYS A 244 -25.87 28.83 31.33
C LYS A 244 -26.47 30.18 30.93
N ASN A 245 -27.54 30.20 30.12
CA ASN A 245 -28.27 31.39 29.65
C ASN A 245 -27.35 32.46 29.04
N LYS A 246 -26.31 32.07 28.32
CA LYS A 246 -25.42 33.02 27.62
C LYS A 246 -26.13 33.62 26.41
N SER A 247 -25.70 34.82 26.03
CA SER A 247 -26.29 35.53 24.88
C SER A 247 -26.01 34.82 23.55
N ALA A 248 -26.93 34.94 22.61
CA ALA A 248 -26.80 34.43 21.25
C ALA A 248 -25.46 34.83 20.59
N SER A 249 -25.06 36.09 20.74
CA SER A 249 -23.78 36.58 20.21
C SER A 249 -22.58 35.83 20.81
N SER A 250 -22.60 35.56 22.11
CA SER A 250 -21.53 34.83 22.79
C SER A 250 -21.46 33.37 22.34
N ILE A 251 -22.61 32.70 22.19
CA ILE A 251 -22.67 31.30 21.75
C ILE A 251 -22.18 31.19 20.31
N LYS A 252 -22.67 32.05 19.40
CA LYS A 252 -22.23 32.08 18.01
C LYS A 252 -20.71 32.30 17.88
N LYS A 253 -20.13 33.20 18.68
CA LYS A 253 -18.67 33.40 18.74
C LYS A 253 -17.94 32.15 19.20
N GLN A 254 -18.46 31.45 20.20
CA GLN A 254 -17.86 30.20 20.69
C GLN A 254 -17.93 29.08 19.63
N MET A 255 -19.07 28.89 18.98
CA MET A 255 -19.22 27.90 17.90
C MET A 255 -18.25 28.16 16.73
N LEU A 256 -18.04 29.44 16.37
CA LEU A 256 -17.05 29.83 15.35
C LEU A 256 -15.61 29.48 15.79
N LYS A 257 -15.28 29.75 17.06
CA LYS A 257 -14.00 29.41 17.66
C LYS A 257 -13.78 27.88 17.69
N ASP A 258 -14.81 27.12 18.01
CA ASP A 258 -14.74 25.66 18.03
C ASP A 258 -14.49 25.09 16.63
N CYS A 259 -15.15 25.64 15.59
CA CYS A 259 -14.84 25.28 14.20
C CYS A 259 -13.37 25.55 13.84
N GLU A 260 -12.82 26.70 14.24
CA GLU A 260 -11.41 27.05 14.01
C GLU A 260 -10.43 26.12 14.73
N GLN A 261 -10.75 25.74 15.97
CA GLN A 261 -9.96 24.77 16.72
C GLN A 261 -9.97 23.39 16.06
N GLN A 262 -11.13 22.92 15.60
CA GLN A 262 -11.24 21.63 14.88
C GLN A 262 -10.42 21.65 13.58
N ILE A 263 -10.54 22.71 12.76
CA ILE A 263 -9.75 22.87 11.53
C ILE A 263 -8.25 22.86 11.85
N THR A 264 -7.83 23.57 12.90
CA THR A 264 -6.42 23.64 13.30
C THR A 264 -5.88 22.28 13.74
N SER A 265 -6.65 21.54 14.54
CA SER A 265 -6.28 20.20 15.00
C SER A 265 -6.21 19.20 13.84
N LEU A 266 -7.16 19.25 12.90
CA LEU A 266 -7.17 18.41 11.70
C LEU A 266 -5.94 18.68 10.81
N LYS A 267 -5.56 19.95 10.61
CA LYS A 267 -4.34 20.31 9.89
C LYS A 267 -3.07 19.83 10.59
N ALA A 268 -3.05 19.85 11.93
CA ALA A 268 -1.92 19.31 12.68
C ALA A 268 -1.77 17.78 12.47
N GLU A 269 -2.87 17.04 12.45
CA GLU A 269 -2.84 15.60 12.12
C GLU A 269 -2.37 15.35 10.69
N GLN A 270 -2.85 16.15 9.73
CA GLN A 270 -2.41 16.05 8.33
C GLN A 270 -0.89 16.20 8.20
N GLN A 271 -0.33 17.22 8.86
CA GLN A 271 1.12 17.45 8.85
C GLN A 271 1.87 16.28 9.49
N LYS A 272 1.32 15.68 10.56
CA LYS A 272 1.91 14.48 11.17
C LYS A 272 1.88 13.28 10.23
N ILE A 273 0.80 13.08 9.48
CA ILE A 273 0.69 12.03 8.45
C ILE A 273 1.75 12.24 7.36
N ILE A 274 1.85 13.44 6.79
CA ILE A 274 2.84 13.81 5.76
C ILE A 274 4.26 13.53 6.26
N GLN A 275 4.62 14.03 7.45
CA GLN A 275 5.94 13.83 8.04
C GLN A 275 6.26 12.35 8.28
N THR A 276 5.26 11.56 8.70
CA THR A 276 5.45 10.12 8.93
C THR A 276 5.63 9.37 7.61
N SER A 277 4.84 9.69 6.58
CA SER A 277 5.01 9.16 5.23
C SER A 277 6.40 9.48 4.65
N LEU A 278 6.94 10.67 4.90
CA LEU A 278 8.29 11.05 4.50
C LEU A 278 9.37 10.24 5.23
N ARG A 279 9.20 10.00 6.54
CA ARG A 279 10.10 9.13 7.32
C ARG A 279 10.07 7.70 6.79
N PHE A 280 8.89 7.17 6.48
CA PHE A 280 8.71 5.86 5.86
C PHE A 280 9.40 5.77 4.49
N GLY A 281 9.20 6.77 3.62
CA GLY A 281 9.89 6.84 2.34
C GLY A 281 11.41 6.89 2.49
N SER A 282 11.92 7.63 3.49
CA SER A 282 13.35 7.73 3.81
C SER A 282 13.92 6.40 4.30
N PHE A 283 13.20 5.71 5.19
CA PHE A 283 13.57 4.38 5.69
C PHE A 283 13.69 3.39 4.52
N LEU A 284 12.68 3.35 3.65
CA LEU A 284 12.68 2.46 2.49
C LEU A 284 13.78 2.83 1.49
N GLN A 285 14.05 4.13 1.29
CA GLN A 285 15.13 4.56 0.40
C GLN A 285 16.51 4.14 0.91
N ALA A 286 16.73 4.19 2.22
CA ALA A 286 17.99 3.81 2.86
C ALA A 286 18.20 2.29 2.92
N ASN A 287 17.12 1.51 3.07
CA ASN A 287 17.19 0.07 3.34
C ASN A 287 16.80 -0.83 2.14
N ALA A 288 16.30 -0.28 1.03
CA ALA A 288 15.91 -1.07 -0.15
C ALA A 288 16.92 -0.97 -1.30
N ILE A 289 17.34 -2.15 -1.81
CA ILE A 289 18.20 -2.28 -3.00
C ILE A 289 17.46 -1.80 -4.26
N LEU A 290 16.18 -2.11 -4.39
CA LEU A 290 15.36 -1.70 -5.53
C LEU A 290 14.82 -0.27 -5.35
N PRO A 291 14.58 0.47 -6.46
CA PRO A 291 13.88 1.75 -6.42
C PRO A 291 12.56 1.63 -5.66
N TYR A 292 12.42 2.38 -4.57
CA TYR A 292 11.17 2.49 -3.84
C TYR A 292 10.21 3.33 -4.69
N ASN A 293 9.10 2.71 -5.12
CA ASN A 293 7.99 3.45 -5.69
C ASN A 293 7.09 3.89 -4.54
N ASP A 294 6.89 5.20 -4.43
CA ASP A 294 6.21 5.78 -3.28
C ASP A 294 4.71 5.50 -3.33
N ALA A 295 4.29 4.49 -2.56
CA ALA A 295 2.91 4.05 -2.55
C ALA A 295 1.96 5.15 -2.04
N PHE A 296 2.39 5.94 -1.05
CA PHE A 296 1.57 7.03 -0.50
C PHE A 296 1.27 8.10 -1.57
N GLU A 297 2.31 8.53 -2.30
CA GLU A 297 2.18 9.50 -3.39
C GLU A 297 1.12 9.07 -4.42
N LYS A 298 1.15 7.79 -4.82
CA LYS A 298 0.19 7.23 -5.80
C LYS A 298 -1.24 7.24 -5.31
N TYR A 299 -1.48 6.93 -4.04
CA TYR A 299 -2.84 6.92 -3.48
C TYR A 299 -3.39 8.33 -3.26
N VAL A 300 -2.52 9.31 -2.95
CA VAL A 300 -2.93 10.73 -2.95
C VAL A 300 -3.26 11.19 -4.39
N GLU A 301 -2.47 10.79 -5.38
CA GLU A 301 -2.79 11.05 -6.79
C GLU A 301 -4.09 10.39 -7.23
N GLN A 302 -4.41 9.20 -6.72
CA GLN A 302 -5.70 8.57 -6.93
C GLN A 302 -6.84 9.39 -6.30
N SER A 303 -6.68 9.83 -5.06
CA SER A 303 -7.67 10.68 -4.36
C SER A 303 -7.94 11.97 -5.13
N ILE A 304 -6.91 12.56 -5.75
CA ILE A 304 -7.02 13.73 -6.63
C ILE A 304 -7.87 13.41 -7.87
N ARG A 305 -7.64 12.28 -8.53
CA ARG A 305 -8.43 11.88 -9.72
C ARG A 305 -9.89 11.62 -9.37
N GLU A 306 -10.14 10.97 -8.23
CA GLU A 306 -11.49 10.72 -7.74
C GLU A 306 -12.22 12.05 -7.43
N GLU A 307 -11.53 13.02 -6.84
CA GLU A 307 -12.10 14.35 -6.58
C GLU A 307 -12.33 15.17 -7.87
N GLU A 308 -11.46 15.04 -8.87
CA GLU A 308 -11.66 15.66 -10.20
C GLU A 308 -12.95 15.16 -10.85
N ASN A 309 -13.30 13.89 -10.66
CA ASN A 309 -14.57 13.33 -11.14
C ASN A 309 -15.76 13.85 -10.34
N CYS A 310 -15.60 14.03 -9.03
CA CYS A 310 -16.61 14.67 -8.19
C CYS A 310 -16.93 16.09 -8.67
N ILE A 311 -15.93 16.87 -9.08
CA ILE A 311 -16.14 18.24 -9.60
C ILE A 311 -16.90 18.24 -10.93
N LYS A 312 -16.66 17.28 -11.82
CA LYS A 312 -17.39 17.16 -13.10
C LYS A 312 -18.90 17.03 -12.90
N VAL A 313 -19.33 16.45 -11.78
CA VAL A 313 -20.75 16.26 -11.41
C VAL A 313 -21.27 17.31 -10.43
N GLY A 314 -20.56 18.43 -10.27
CA GLY A 314 -20.99 19.57 -9.43
C GLY A 314 -20.35 19.65 -8.05
N GLY A 315 -19.31 18.86 -7.78
CA GLY A 315 -18.52 18.93 -6.55
C GLY A 315 -17.73 20.23 -6.42
N ASP A 316 -17.40 20.59 -5.18
CA ASP A 316 -16.68 21.82 -4.87
C ASP A 316 -15.14 21.67 -5.05
N PRO A 317 -14.47 22.64 -5.70
CA PRO A 317 -13.06 22.53 -6.05
C PRO A 317 -12.08 22.73 -4.88
N SER A 318 -12.55 23.13 -3.69
CA SER A 318 -11.67 23.47 -2.56
C SER A 318 -10.91 22.26 -2.04
N LYS A 319 -11.57 21.09 -1.98
CA LYS A 319 -10.94 19.83 -1.57
C LYS A 319 -9.84 19.42 -2.55
N LEU A 320 -10.11 19.48 -3.86
CA LEU A 320 -9.10 19.22 -4.89
C LEU A 320 -7.88 20.15 -4.75
N LYS A 321 -8.11 21.44 -4.52
CA LYS A 321 -7.04 22.42 -4.33
C LYS A 321 -6.16 22.07 -3.14
N ASN A 322 -6.75 21.68 -2.01
CA ASN A 322 -6.00 21.30 -0.82
C ASN A 322 -5.23 19.98 -1.01
N LEU A 323 -5.84 18.97 -1.63
CA LEU A 323 -5.16 17.71 -1.96
C LEU A 323 -3.95 17.94 -2.88
N LYS A 324 -4.09 18.77 -3.92
CA LYS A 324 -2.98 19.17 -4.79
C LYS A 324 -1.88 19.91 -4.04
N LYS A 325 -2.26 20.79 -3.11
CA LYS A 325 -1.30 21.50 -2.25
C LYS A 325 -0.54 20.54 -1.33
N CYS A 326 -1.25 19.64 -0.65
CA CYS A 326 -0.68 18.59 0.20
C CYS A 326 0.33 17.72 -0.59
N LEU A 327 -0.04 17.29 -1.80
CA LEU A 327 0.85 16.51 -2.67
C LEU A 327 2.11 17.31 -3.07
N ALA A 328 1.96 18.61 -3.36
CA ALA A 328 3.08 19.47 -3.69
C ALA A 328 4.05 19.64 -2.51
N GLU A 329 3.53 19.89 -1.30
CA GLU A 329 4.32 19.98 -0.07
C GLU A 329 5.08 18.67 0.19
N TYR A 330 4.39 17.53 0.10
CA TYR A 330 5.00 16.21 0.22
C TYR A 330 6.15 15.99 -0.78
N LYS A 331 5.91 16.28 -2.07
CA LYS A 331 6.93 16.15 -3.14
C LYS A 331 8.13 17.05 -2.90
N GLN A 332 7.91 18.27 -2.44
CA GLN A 332 8.97 19.23 -2.12
C GLN A 332 9.83 18.71 -0.97
N GLU A 333 9.24 18.32 0.15
CA GLU A 333 9.96 17.80 1.32
C GLU A 333 10.73 16.51 1.00
N LYS A 334 10.10 15.59 0.27
CA LYS A 334 10.75 14.38 -0.24
C LYS A 334 11.99 14.69 -1.08
N CYS A 335 11.91 15.69 -1.95
CA CYS A 335 13.04 16.14 -2.76
C CYS A 335 14.18 16.70 -1.89
N LEU A 336 13.87 17.48 -0.85
CA LEU A 336 14.85 18.01 0.10
C LEU A 336 15.56 16.88 0.85
N ILE A 337 14.80 15.90 1.36
CA ILE A 337 15.35 14.74 2.06
C ILE A 337 16.24 13.92 1.12
N SER A 338 15.79 13.65 -0.10
CA SER A 338 16.59 12.91 -1.07
C SER A 338 17.89 13.65 -1.44
N LYS A 339 17.88 14.99 -1.50
CA LYS A 339 19.09 15.78 -1.77
C LYS A 339 20.05 15.77 -0.58
N ALA A 340 19.54 15.84 0.66
CA ALA A 340 20.35 15.76 1.87
C ALA A 340 21.00 14.37 2.04
N ALA A 341 20.26 13.30 1.74
CA ALA A 341 20.75 11.92 1.77
C ALA A 341 21.88 11.66 0.75
N LYS A 342 21.87 12.34 -0.40
CA LYS A 342 22.97 12.24 -1.40
C LYS A 342 24.23 13.00 -1.01
N LYS A 343 24.13 14.05 -0.18
CA LYS A 343 25.26 14.87 0.26
C LYS A 343 26.05 14.26 1.42
N LYS A 344 25.38 13.52 2.31
CA LYS A 344 26.04 12.69 3.31
C LYS A 344 26.38 11.37 2.64
N GLY A 345 27.65 11.12 2.34
CA GLY A 345 28.09 9.86 1.73
C GLY A 345 27.45 8.66 2.41
N ALA A 346 27.10 7.64 1.63
CA ALA A 346 26.17 6.55 1.94
C ALA A 346 26.46 5.67 3.18
N ASN A 347 27.43 6.04 4.05
CA ASN A 347 27.88 5.23 5.18
C ASN A 347 27.68 5.83 6.59
N ASP A 348 27.28 7.10 6.73
CA ASP A 348 27.18 7.74 8.08
C ASP A 348 25.76 8.18 8.46
N GLY A 349 24.75 7.84 7.65
CA GLY A 349 23.36 8.05 8.05
C GLY A 349 23.00 7.04 9.13
N LYS A 350 22.68 7.49 10.35
CA LYS A 350 21.92 6.68 11.31
C LYS A 350 20.78 6.04 10.53
N ALA A 351 20.86 4.73 10.30
CA ALA A 351 19.78 3.98 9.70
C ALA A 351 18.55 4.26 10.58
N ILE A 352 17.46 4.72 9.99
CA ILE A 352 16.18 4.78 10.70
C ILE A 352 15.96 3.38 11.24
N ASP A 353 15.92 3.25 12.56
CA ASP A 353 15.79 1.96 13.23
C ASP A 353 14.41 1.39 12.88
N PRO A 354 14.29 0.11 12.49
CA PRO A 354 12.99 -0.54 12.39
C PRO A 354 12.07 -0.32 13.60
N ALA A 355 12.62 -0.17 14.82
CA ALA A 355 11.85 0.18 16.02
C ALA A 355 11.16 1.56 15.92
N GLU A 356 11.75 2.52 15.19
CA GLU A 356 11.14 3.82 14.92
C GLU A 356 9.90 3.70 14.03
N ILE A 357 9.80 2.65 13.19
CA ILE A 357 8.63 2.41 12.34
C ILE A 357 7.43 1.96 13.18
N ASP A 358 7.65 1.04 14.13
CA ASP A 358 6.61 0.61 15.07
C ASP A 358 6.16 1.77 15.97
N ALA A 359 7.10 2.63 16.41
CA ALA A 359 6.78 3.84 17.16
C ALA A 359 5.94 4.83 16.33
N CYS A 360 6.33 5.10 15.08
CA CYS A 360 5.57 5.96 14.16
C CYS A 360 4.17 5.42 13.92
N LYS A 361 4.02 4.10 13.73
CA LYS A 361 2.71 3.45 13.61
C LYS A 361 1.86 3.64 14.86
N ALA A 362 2.45 3.48 16.05
CA ALA A 362 1.73 3.70 17.30
C ALA A 362 1.27 5.16 17.47
N GLU A 363 2.13 6.13 17.14
CA GLU A 363 1.78 7.56 17.14
C GLU A 363 0.61 7.85 16.19
N LEU A 364 0.66 7.31 14.97
CA LEU A 364 -0.40 7.44 13.98
C LEU A 364 -1.74 6.88 14.47
N PHE A 365 -1.73 5.73 15.15
CA PHE A 365 -2.95 5.11 15.68
C PHE A 365 -3.51 5.82 16.91
N ASN A 366 -2.75 6.72 17.52
CA ASN A 366 -3.17 7.51 18.67
C ASN A 366 -3.55 8.96 18.29
N LEU A 367 -3.63 9.27 16.99
CA LEU A 367 -4.12 10.58 16.53
C LEU A 367 -5.58 10.82 17.00
N PRO A 368 -5.88 11.98 17.61
CA PRO A 368 -7.20 12.28 18.19
C PRO A 368 -8.43 12.10 17.29
N HIS A 369 -8.34 12.52 16.02
CA HIS A 369 -9.47 12.53 15.09
C HIS A 369 -9.45 11.34 14.14
N THR A 370 -8.27 10.97 13.65
CA THR A 370 -8.13 9.94 12.60
C THR A 370 -7.49 8.64 13.04
N GLY A 371 -6.89 8.56 14.24
CA GLY A 371 -6.08 7.43 14.65
C GLY A 371 -6.87 6.11 14.74
N GLN A 372 -8.10 6.16 15.24
CA GLN A 372 -8.97 4.99 15.31
C GLN A 372 -9.37 4.49 13.91
N THR A 373 -9.76 5.41 13.01
CA THR A 373 -10.09 5.09 11.62
C THR A 373 -8.89 4.50 10.89
N LEU A 374 -7.70 5.09 11.06
CA LEU A 374 -6.46 4.60 10.47
C LEU A 374 -6.13 3.18 10.93
N ARG A 375 -6.27 2.90 12.23
CA ARG A 375 -6.10 1.56 12.80
C ARG A 375 -7.08 0.57 12.20
N ALA A 376 -8.35 0.94 12.07
CA ALA A 376 -9.39 0.08 11.52
C ALA A 376 -9.12 -0.26 10.05
N LEU A 377 -8.74 0.74 9.22
CA LEU A 377 -8.39 0.55 7.81
C LEU A 377 -7.17 -0.36 7.65
N PHE A 378 -6.13 -0.12 8.45
CA PHE A 378 -4.94 -0.96 8.46
C PHE A 378 -5.26 -2.41 8.82
N GLN A 379 -6.07 -2.62 9.87
CA GLN A 379 -6.44 -3.96 10.32
C GLN A 379 -7.33 -4.69 9.32
N ALA A 380 -8.28 -4.01 8.68
CA ALA A 380 -9.11 -4.58 7.64
C ALA A 380 -8.30 -5.05 6.42
N SER A 381 -7.25 -4.30 6.06
CA SER A 381 -6.31 -4.69 5.01
C SER A 381 -5.52 -5.95 5.39
N GLU A 382 -4.93 -5.98 6.59
CA GLU A 382 -4.19 -7.15 7.12
C GLU A 382 -5.08 -8.41 7.17
N ASP A 383 -6.29 -8.29 7.73
CA ASP A 383 -7.25 -9.38 7.83
C ASP A 383 -7.68 -9.88 6.45
N GLY A 384 -7.84 -8.96 5.50
CA GLY A 384 -8.15 -9.29 4.11
C GLY A 384 -7.03 -10.09 3.43
N ILE A 385 -5.78 -9.66 3.60
CA ILE A 385 -4.59 -10.36 3.07
C ILE A 385 -4.45 -11.74 3.72
N ALA A 386 -4.62 -11.83 5.03
CA ALA A 386 -4.57 -13.10 5.76
C ALA A 386 -5.63 -14.08 5.25
N LYS A 387 -6.86 -13.62 5.01
CA LYS A 387 -7.94 -14.43 4.43
C LYS A 387 -7.64 -14.88 2.99
N ASN A 388 -7.04 -14.03 2.15
CA ASN A 388 -6.59 -14.43 0.81
C ASN A 388 -5.55 -15.55 0.85
N ASN A 389 -4.62 -15.48 1.80
CA ASN A 389 -3.50 -16.42 1.89
C ASN A 389 -3.82 -17.69 2.70
N ALA A 390 -4.93 -17.73 3.45
CA ALA A 390 -5.32 -18.89 4.27
C ALA A 390 -5.57 -20.17 3.44
N HIS A 391 -5.91 -20.04 2.16
CA HIS A 391 -6.16 -21.18 1.27
C HIS A 391 -4.88 -21.90 0.75
N VAL A 392 -3.68 -21.48 1.19
CA VAL A 392 -2.40 -21.91 0.62
C VAL A 392 -1.76 -23.14 1.29
N THR A 393 -2.34 -23.72 2.35
CA THR A 393 -1.78 -24.96 2.96
C THR A 393 -2.15 -26.23 2.18
N VAL A 394 -1.73 -26.32 0.92
CA VAL A 394 -1.63 -27.60 0.22
C VAL A 394 -0.37 -28.30 0.75
N LYS A 395 -0.54 -29.36 1.55
CA LYS A 395 0.56 -30.26 1.91
C LYS A 395 1.15 -30.83 0.63
N TYR A 396 2.30 -30.32 0.21
CA TYR A 396 3.07 -30.91 -0.89
C TYR A 396 3.37 -32.37 -0.55
N LYS A 397 2.72 -33.30 -1.27
CA LYS A 397 3.08 -34.71 -1.27
C LYS A 397 4.01 -34.93 -2.47
N PRO A 398 5.32 -35.14 -2.28
CA PRO A 398 6.21 -35.39 -3.39
C PRO A 398 5.72 -36.63 -4.18
N PRO A 399 5.69 -36.58 -5.52
CA PRO A 399 5.36 -37.73 -6.35
C PRO A 399 6.29 -38.90 -6.06
N THR A 400 5.73 -40.07 -5.75
CA THR A 400 6.45 -41.29 -5.37
C THR A 400 7.41 -41.78 -6.46
N GLN A 401 7.15 -41.44 -7.72
CA GLN A 401 7.94 -41.84 -8.89
C GLN A 401 9.24 -41.06 -9.07
N ILE A 402 9.33 -39.81 -8.59
CA ILE A 402 10.53 -38.97 -8.77
C ILE A 402 11.75 -39.62 -8.13
N LYS A 403 11.57 -40.25 -6.96
CA LYS A 403 12.66 -40.92 -6.23
C LYS A 403 13.26 -42.08 -7.06
N SER A 404 12.42 -42.87 -7.71
CA SER A 404 12.86 -44.00 -8.55
C SER A 404 13.55 -43.55 -9.85
N ILE A 405 13.06 -42.48 -10.47
CA ILE A 405 13.63 -41.90 -11.69
C ILE A 405 14.99 -41.28 -11.38
N LEU A 406 15.08 -40.49 -10.31
CA LEU A 406 16.34 -39.92 -9.83
C LEU A 406 17.37 -41.02 -9.52
N GLN A 407 16.98 -42.07 -8.80
CA GLN A 407 17.87 -43.20 -8.51
C GLN A 407 18.41 -43.87 -9.79
N SER A 408 17.57 -44.05 -10.81
CA SER A 408 17.98 -44.65 -12.09
C SER A 408 18.94 -43.75 -12.90
N ILE A 409 18.80 -42.43 -12.79
CA ILE A 409 19.67 -41.44 -13.43
C ILE A 409 21.01 -41.38 -12.70
N PHE A 410 21.01 -41.33 -11.37
CA PHE A 410 22.22 -41.27 -10.54
C PHE A 410 23.06 -42.55 -10.59
N GLN A 411 22.43 -43.73 -10.68
CA GLN A 411 23.15 -45.00 -10.86
C GLN A 411 23.84 -45.11 -12.23
N LYS A 412 23.26 -44.51 -13.29
CA LYS A 412 23.84 -44.54 -14.64
C LYS A 412 24.95 -43.50 -14.87
N SER A 413 25.00 -42.46 -14.06
CA SER A 413 25.97 -41.36 -14.16
C SER A 413 27.21 -41.53 -13.26
N GLY A 414 27.35 -42.67 -12.59
CA GLY A 414 28.54 -42.99 -11.78
C GLY A 414 28.63 -42.23 -10.45
N PHE A 415 27.54 -41.59 -10.01
CA PHE A 415 27.49 -40.89 -8.73
C PHE A 415 27.35 -41.89 -7.57
N LYS A 416 28.42 -42.04 -6.78
CA LYS A 416 28.30 -42.59 -5.42
C LYS A 416 28.01 -41.43 -4.46
N GLN A 417 27.01 -41.64 -3.59
CA GLN A 417 26.64 -40.71 -2.51
C GLN A 417 27.80 -40.40 -1.58
#